data_AF-A0AAP0MB48-F1
#
_entry.id   AF-A0AAP0MB48-F1
#
_cell.length_a   1.000
_cell.length_b   1.000
_cell.length_c   1.000
_cell.angle_alpha   90.00
_cell.angle_beta   90.00
_cell.angle_gamma   90.00
#
_symmetry.space_group_name_H-M   'P 1'
#
loop_
_entity.id
_entity.type
_entity.pdbx_description
1 polymer ?
#
loop_
_entity_poly.entity_id
_entity_poly.type
_entity_poly.pdbx_seq_one_letter_code
_entity_poly.pdbx_strand_id
1 'polypeptide(L)'
;MAASFKELILCLFCITSVVLFIPAYSLPKKFTTSYFDEAFSRLYGDQNLIVLKEGKSVRISLDEHTGCGFKSRSTYQYAFFSASVKLPAANYTAGVVVTFYTSNGDVYKDSHDELDFEFLGHANNGSWVLQTNLYGNGSIGRGREERYSLPFDPSENFHNYSILWTEKTTVFYVDYVPIRVTQKVEAMAGDYPSKPMSLYATIWDGSDWATGGSKYKVDYTYAPFVSQYSNFVLQACSNSDCDDSLTTEERNKMKEFRSKYVTYSYCVDILYMGGARTAVLNVIAGASAATTSKPLWPNAKESKSKYVAYSGMKTKHLLRDRRTT
;
A
#
# COMPACT_ATOMS: atom_id res chain seq x y z
N MET A 1 39.77 32.99 30.02
CA MET A 1 38.63 33.58 29.28
C MET A 1 37.38 32.85 29.74
N ALA A 2 36.60 33.49 30.61
CA ALA A 2 35.37 32.92 31.15
C ALA A 2 34.25 33.17 30.14
N ALA A 3 33.69 32.10 29.57
CA ALA A 3 32.44 32.20 28.83
C ALA A 3 31.35 32.63 29.83
N SER A 4 30.68 33.74 29.52
CA SER A 4 29.65 34.32 30.37
C SER A 4 28.48 33.33 30.53
N PHE A 5 28.04 33.13 31.77
CA PHE A 5 26.89 32.30 32.16
C PHE A 5 25.60 32.65 31.39
N LYS A 6 25.54 33.84 30.77
CA LYS A 6 24.44 34.28 29.89
C LYS A 6 24.39 33.54 28.55
N GLU A 7 25.52 33.06 28.02
CA GLU A 7 25.53 32.32 26.74
C GLU A 7 25.08 30.86 26.90
N LEU A 8 25.29 30.27 28.08
CA LEU A 8 24.83 28.92 28.38
C LEU A 8 23.29 28.86 28.52
N ILE A 9 22.69 29.91 29.08
CA ILE A 9 21.22 30.02 29.21
C ILE A 9 20.57 30.26 27.84
N LEU A 10 21.22 30.99 26.94
CA LEU A 10 20.68 31.22 25.59
C LEU A 10 20.67 29.95 24.72
N CYS A 11 21.62 29.03 24.93
CA CYS A 11 21.61 27.72 24.28
C CYS A 11 20.51 26.77 24.83
N LEU A 12 20.13 26.88 26.10
CA LEU A 12 19.07 26.03 26.66
C LEU A 12 17.65 26.41 26.16
N PHE A 13 17.42 27.65 25.71
CA PHE A 13 16.13 28.06 25.16
C PHE A 13 15.96 27.80 23.65
N CYS A 14 17.05 27.56 22.92
CA CYS A 14 17.02 27.20 21.49
C CYS A 14 16.75 25.71 21.22
N ILE A 15 16.71 24.87 22.26
CA ILE A 15 16.23 23.47 22.18
C ILE A 15 14.79 23.40 22.69
N THR A 16 13.97 24.43 22.39
CA THR A 16 12.53 24.23 22.37
C THR A 16 12.25 23.37 21.15
N SER A 17 12.17 22.07 21.38
CA SER A 17 11.72 21.07 20.43
C SER A 17 10.52 21.64 19.68
N VAL A 18 10.71 21.99 18.41
CA VAL A 18 9.60 22.09 17.48
C VAL A 18 9.12 20.65 17.32
N VAL A 19 8.35 20.18 18.30
CA VAL A 19 7.49 19.02 18.13
C VAL A 19 6.51 19.48 17.09
N LEU A 20 6.82 19.18 15.82
CA LEU A 20 5.82 19.16 14.76
C LEU A 20 4.75 18.20 15.28
N PHE A 21 3.70 18.76 15.87
CA PHE A 21 2.46 18.06 16.12
C PHE A 21 1.96 17.68 14.74
N ILE A 22 2.37 16.50 14.27
CA ILE A 22 1.67 15.82 13.20
C ILE A 22 0.32 15.50 13.85
N PRO A 23 -0.79 16.15 13.44
CA PRO A 23 -2.09 15.79 13.98
C PRO A 23 -2.27 14.30 13.73
N ALA A 24 -2.36 13.52 14.81
CA ALA A 24 -2.77 12.14 14.75
C ALA A 24 -4.23 12.15 14.28
N TYR A 25 -4.42 11.99 12.97
CA TYR A 25 -5.76 11.88 12.41
C TYR A 25 -6.35 10.60 12.98
N SER A 26 -7.49 10.71 13.65
CA SER A 26 -8.24 9.56 14.13
C SER A 26 -9.51 9.48 13.31
N LEU A 27 -9.86 8.26 12.88
CA LEU A 27 -11.19 8.04 12.33
C LEU A 27 -12.22 8.35 13.43
N PRO A 28 -13.32 9.06 13.11
CA PRO A 28 -14.42 9.26 14.06
C PRO A 28 -15.08 7.93 14.47
N LYS A 29 -14.84 6.86 13.70
CA LYS A 29 -15.35 5.52 13.93
C LYS A 29 -14.37 4.69 14.76
N LYS A 30 -14.85 4.13 15.88
CA LYS A 30 -14.09 3.15 16.67
C LYS A 30 -14.10 1.81 15.93
N PHE A 31 -12.93 1.34 15.54
CA PHE A 31 -12.76 0.00 14.97
C PHE A 31 -12.36 -0.99 16.05
N THR A 32 -12.89 -2.21 15.95
CA THR A 32 -12.45 -3.32 16.78
C THR A 32 -11.23 -3.94 16.11
N THR A 33 -10.14 -4.08 16.86
CA THR A 33 -8.95 -4.77 16.38
C THR A 33 -9.08 -6.28 16.60
N SER A 34 -8.54 -7.07 15.68
CA SER A 34 -8.58 -8.53 15.72
C SER A 34 -7.23 -9.12 16.13
N TYR A 35 -7.26 -10.29 16.76
CA TYR A 35 -6.07 -11.08 17.01
C TYR A 35 -5.67 -11.89 15.78
N PHE A 36 -4.37 -12.16 15.64
CA PHE A 36 -3.81 -12.84 14.48
C PHE A 36 -4.46 -14.20 14.25
N ASP A 37 -4.49 -15.07 15.27
CA ASP A 37 -4.97 -16.46 15.11
C ASP A 37 -6.47 -16.54 14.82
N GLU A 38 -7.24 -15.53 15.23
CA GLU A 38 -8.67 -15.39 14.95
C GLU A 38 -8.95 -14.95 13.52
N ALA A 39 -8.21 -13.94 13.03
CA ALA A 39 -8.50 -13.31 11.75
C ALA A 39 -7.70 -13.88 10.58
N PHE A 40 -6.53 -14.48 10.83
CA PHE A 40 -5.57 -14.86 9.80
C PHE A 40 -5.08 -16.30 9.93
N SER A 41 -4.61 -16.82 8.80
CA SER A 41 -3.82 -18.04 8.69
C SER A 41 -2.50 -17.76 7.99
N ARG A 42 -1.49 -18.57 8.29
CA ARG A 42 -0.22 -18.55 7.56
C ARG A 42 -0.48 -18.91 6.09
N LEU A 43 0.22 -18.23 5.17
CA LEU A 43 0.08 -18.46 3.73
C LEU A 43 1.25 -19.31 3.20
N TYR A 44 2.47 -18.92 3.55
CA TYR A 44 3.73 -19.61 3.22
C TYR A 44 4.87 -19.08 4.09
N GLY A 45 6.01 -19.79 4.07
CA GLY A 45 7.24 -19.34 4.74
C GLY A 45 7.08 -19.32 6.26
N ASP A 46 6.46 -20.35 6.83
CA ASP A 46 6.07 -20.41 8.23
C ASP A 46 7.23 -20.14 9.19
N GLN A 47 8.45 -20.56 8.84
CA GLN A 47 9.66 -20.30 9.62
C GLN A 47 9.97 -18.80 9.78
N ASN A 48 9.49 -17.98 8.85
CA ASN A 48 9.74 -16.54 8.79
C ASN A 48 8.55 -15.71 9.29
N LEU A 49 7.53 -16.36 9.88
CA LEU A 49 6.39 -15.67 10.48
C LEU A 49 6.32 -15.96 11.99
N ILE A 50 6.40 -14.89 12.78
CA ILE A 50 6.35 -14.94 14.25
C ILE A 50 5.18 -14.08 14.74
N VAL A 51 4.25 -14.72 15.44
CA VAL A 51 3.15 -14.04 16.14
C VAL A 51 3.67 -13.54 17.49
N LEU A 52 3.40 -12.27 17.80
CA LEU A 52 3.93 -11.56 18.95
C LEU A 52 2.79 -10.93 19.76
N LYS A 53 3.06 -10.60 21.03
CA LYS A 53 2.12 -9.89 21.93
C LYS A 53 0.75 -10.57 21.99
N GLU A 54 0.74 -11.88 22.25
CA GLU A 54 -0.50 -12.68 22.41
C GLU A 54 -1.44 -12.53 21.19
N GLY A 55 -0.89 -12.54 19.97
CA GLY A 55 -1.70 -12.41 18.75
C GLY A 55 -1.98 -10.98 18.29
N LYS A 56 -1.58 -9.95 19.04
CA LYS A 56 -1.84 -8.55 18.66
C LYS A 56 -0.93 -8.00 17.56
N SER A 57 0.15 -8.71 17.23
CA SER A 57 1.07 -8.31 16.17
C SER A 57 1.75 -9.53 15.53
N VAL A 58 2.21 -9.37 14.30
CA VAL A 58 2.96 -10.39 13.58
C VAL A 58 4.20 -9.78 12.94
N ARG A 59 5.30 -10.52 12.98
CA ARG A 59 6.53 -10.21 12.26
C ARG A 59 6.66 -11.17 11.08
N ILE A 60 6.84 -10.61 9.90
CA ILE A 60 7.15 -11.36 8.68
C ILE A 60 8.55 -10.97 8.20
N SER A 61 9.32 -11.94 7.70
CA SER A 61 10.67 -11.69 7.20
C SER A 61 10.97 -12.33 5.86
N LEU A 62 11.91 -11.72 5.15
CA LEU A 62 12.52 -12.24 3.95
C LEU A 62 14.01 -12.46 4.21
N ASP A 63 14.47 -13.66 3.94
CA ASP A 63 15.87 -14.03 3.93
C ASP A 63 16.24 -14.73 2.62
N GLU A 64 17.49 -15.16 2.53
CA GLU A 64 18.00 -15.83 1.35
C GLU A 64 17.24 -17.11 1.02
N HIS A 65 16.49 -17.74 1.93
CA HIS A 65 15.76 -18.99 1.72
C HIS A 65 14.30 -18.76 1.32
N THR A 66 13.58 -17.88 2.00
CA THR A 66 12.17 -17.61 1.69
C THR A 66 11.69 -16.23 2.16
N GLY A 67 10.71 -15.69 1.45
CA GLY A 67 9.78 -14.71 2.03
C GLY A 67 8.75 -15.40 2.92
N CYS A 68 7.74 -14.65 3.34
CA CYS A 68 6.57 -15.23 3.97
C CYS A 68 5.34 -14.34 3.84
N GLY A 69 4.20 -14.87 4.26
CA GLY A 69 2.97 -14.10 4.28
C GLY A 69 1.86 -14.78 5.06
N PHE A 70 0.78 -14.03 5.23
CA PHE A 70 -0.45 -14.49 5.85
C PHE A 70 -1.67 -13.97 5.08
N LYS A 71 -2.79 -14.64 5.28
CA LYS A 71 -4.06 -14.39 4.59
C LYS A 71 -5.20 -14.39 5.61
N SER A 72 -6.23 -13.57 5.41
CA SER A 72 -7.45 -13.64 6.23
C SER A 72 -8.13 -15.00 6.09
N ARG A 73 -8.66 -15.51 7.21
CA ARG A 73 -9.44 -16.76 7.22
C ARG A 73 -10.76 -16.61 6.46
N SER A 74 -11.36 -15.43 6.55
CA SER A 74 -12.61 -15.09 5.89
C SER A 74 -12.36 -14.37 4.56
N THR A 75 -13.30 -14.54 3.64
CA THR A 75 -13.46 -13.72 2.44
C THR A 75 -14.48 -12.61 2.71
N TYR A 76 -14.32 -11.46 2.07
CA TYR A 76 -15.19 -10.31 2.25
C TYR A 76 -15.72 -9.87 0.90
N GLN A 77 -17.02 -9.58 0.84
CA GLN A 77 -17.64 -8.84 -0.25
C GLN A 77 -17.81 -7.41 0.27
N TYR A 78 -16.84 -6.55 -0.05
CA TYR A 78 -16.69 -5.20 0.50
C TYR A 78 -16.29 -5.17 1.98
N ALA A 79 -15.30 -4.33 2.31
CA ALA A 79 -14.79 -4.20 3.66
C ALA A 79 -13.94 -2.93 3.83
N PHE A 80 -13.77 -2.53 5.09
CA PHE A 80 -12.67 -1.69 5.54
C PHE A 80 -11.60 -2.57 6.16
N PHE A 81 -10.42 -2.58 5.55
CA PHE A 81 -9.23 -3.25 6.05
C PHE A 81 -8.23 -2.22 6.55
N SER A 82 -7.62 -2.45 7.71
CA SER A 82 -6.55 -1.60 8.23
C SER A 82 -5.53 -2.42 8.99
N ALA A 83 -4.27 -1.98 8.94
CA ALA A 83 -3.22 -2.46 9.82
C ALA A 83 -2.21 -1.34 10.05
N SER A 84 -1.61 -1.31 11.24
CA SER A 84 -0.38 -0.57 11.46
C SER A 84 0.79 -1.39 10.93
N VAL A 85 1.60 -0.83 10.05
CA VAL A 85 2.74 -1.48 9.40
C VAL A 85 4.01 -0.71 9.71
N LYS A 86 5.09 -1.44 10.01
CA LYS A 86 6.45 -0.90 10.08
C LYS A 86 7.35 -1.68 9.13
N LEU A 87 8.10 -0.97 8.30
CA LEU A 87 8.92 -1.54 7.23
C LEU A 87 10.34 -1.89 7.72
N PRO A 88 11.10 -2.70 6.95
CA PRO A 88 12.50 -2.97 7.25
C PRO A 88 13.34 -1.69 7.34
N ALA A 89 14.12 -1.57 8.41
CA ALA A 89 15.01 -0.44 8.70
C ALA A 89 16.44 -0.59 8.17
N ALA A 90 16.70 -1.59 7.33
CA ALA A 90 18.01 -1.74 6.71
C ALA A 90 18.29 -0.59 5.74
N ASN A 91 19.51 -0.06 5.75
CA ASN A 91 19.92 1.02 4.85
C ASN A 91 19.92 0.63 3.36
N TYR A 92 19.81 -0.68 3.09
CA TYR A 92 19.63 -1.25 1.76
C TYR A 92 18.46 -2.23 1.80
N THR A 93 17.38 -1.91 1.09
CA THR A 93 16.17 -2.75 0.97
C THR A 93 15.79 -2.97 -0.49
N ALA A 94 16.69 -2.67 -1.43
CA ALA A 94 16.40 -2.73 -2.84
C ALA A 94 15.91 -4.13 -3.24
N GLY A 95 14.92 -4.18 -4.12
CA GLY A 95 14.28 -5.42 -4.54
C GLY A 95 13.31 -6.02 -3.50
N VAL A 96 13.31 -5.60 -2.23
CA VAL A 96 12.33 -6.08 -1.25
C VAL A 96 10.98 -5.43 -1.50
N VAL A 97 9.92 -6.25 -1.54
CA VAL A 97 8.53 -5.79 -1.62
C VAL A 97 7.79 -6.26 -0.37
N VAL A 98 7.26 -5.30 0.39
CA VAL A 98 6.33 -5.56 1.51
C VAL A 98 4.93 -5.18 1.02
N THR A 99 3.90 -5.94 1.39
CA THR A 99 2.55 -5.76 0.82
C THR A 99 1.46 -5.79 1.87
N PHE A 100 0.36 -5.10 1.58
CA PHE A 100 -0.92 -5.20 2.29
C PHE A 100 -2.02 -5.02 1.26
N TYR A 101 -2.65 -6.11 0.84
CA TYR A 101 -3.52 -6.11 -0.34
C TYR A 101 -4.70 -7.05 -0.16
N THR A 102 -5.78 -6.83 -0.90
CA THR A 102 -6.92 -7.75 -0.94
C THR A 102 -7.06 -8.32 -2.34
N SER A 103 -7.23 -9.63 -2.45
CA SER A 103 -7.26 -10.34 -3.75
C SER A 103 -8.12 -11.58 -3.67
N ASN A 104 -8.48 -12.11 -4.84
CA ASN A 104 -9.04 -13.45 -5.00
C ASN A 104 -8.33 -14.28 -6.08
N GLY A 105 -7.05 -13.95 -6.34
CA GLY A 105 -6.19 -14.66 -7.29
C GLY A 105 -5.92 -16.14 -6.96
N ASP A 106 -6.12 -16.54 -5.71
CA ASP A 106 -6.05 -17.94 -5.30
C ASP A 106 -7.27 -18.75 -5.76
N VAL A 107 -8.41 -18.09 -5.95
CA VAL A 107 -9.67 -18.67 -6.45
C VAL A 107 -9.83 -18.44 -7.95
N TYR A 108 -9.63 -17.21 -8.43
CA TYR A 108 -9.89 -16.78 -9.81
C TYR A 108 -8.59 -16.47 -10.56
N LYS A 109 -7.84 -17.49 -10.99
CA LYS A 109 -6.48 -17.32 -11.54
C LYS A 109 -6.38 -16.27 -12.66
N ASP A 110 -7.29 -16.31 -13.63
CA ASP A 110 -7.20 -15.48 -14.84
C ASP A 110 -8.17 -14.29 -14.86
N SER A 111 -9.03 -14.19 -13.84
CA SER A 111 -10.08 -13.16 -13.76
C SER A 111 -10.17 -12.53 -12.38
N HIS A 112 -9.11 -12.56 -11.59
CA HIS A 112 -9.13 -12.05 -10.23
C HIS A 112 -9.34 -10.54 -10.16
N ASP A 113 -9.83 -10.13 -8.99
CA ASP A 113 -9.83 -8.76 -8.53
C ASP A 113 -8.71 -8.59 -7.50
N GLU A 114 -8.10 -7.40 -7.46
CA GLU A 114 -7.02 -7.07 -6.53
C GLU A 114 -6.94 -5.56 -6.25
N LEU A 115 -6.63 -5.22 -5.00
CA LEU A 115 -6.37 -3.86 -4.52
C LEU A 115 -5.11 -3.85 -3.66
N ASP A 116 -4.14 -3.05 -4.05
CA ASP A 116 -2.76 -3.19 -3.53
C ASP A 116 -2.29 -1.98 -2.73
N PHE A 117 -1.64 -2.25 -1.60
CA PHE A 117 -0.48 -1.47 -1.17
C PHE A 117 0.78 -2.33 -1.35
N GLU A 118 1.76 -1.77 -2.05
CA GLU A 118 3.09 -2.35 -2.22
C GLU A 118 4.13 -1.32 -1.80
N PHE A 119 4.93 -1.66 -0.80
CA PHE A 119 6.08 -0.88 -0.37
C PHE A 119 7.32 -1.39 -1.08
N LEU A 120 7.90 -0.53 -1.91
CA LEU A 120 9.06 -0.85 -2.74
C LEU A 120 10.32 -0.35 -2.03
N GLY A 121 11.23 -1.27 -1.73
CA GLY A 121 12.46 -0.95 -1.05
C GLY A 121 13.42 -0.10 -1.88
N HIS A 122 14.47 0.38 -1.25
CA HIS A 122 15.37 1.39 -1.80
C HIS A 122 16.84 0.98 -1.73
N ALA A 123 17.65 1.59 -2.61
CA ALA A 123 19.11 1.51 -2.57
C ALA A 123 19.70 2.85 -2.10
N ASN A 124 20.97 2.85 -1.70
CA ASN A 124 21.79 4.04 -1.48
C ASN A 124 21.19 5.06 -0.48
N ASN A 125 20.70 4.59 0.68
CA ASN A 125 20.03 5.44 1.67
C ASN A 125 18.84 6.25 1.10
N GLY A 126 18.19 5.72 0.07
CA GLY A 126 16.92 6.25 -0.41
C GLY A 126 15.78 6.06 0.60
N SER A 127 14.55 6.33 0.16
CA SER A 127 13.35 6.11 0.97
C SER A 127 12.46 5.06 0.32
N TRP A 128 11.69 4.36 1.13
CA TRP A 128 10.61 3.49 0.66
C TRP A 128 9.64 4.25 -0.24
N VAL A 129 9.20 3.59 -1.31
CA VAL A 129 8.15 4.10 -2.20
C VAL A 129 6.87 3.31 -1.94
N LEU A 130 5.77 4.01 -1.72
CA LEU A 130 4.46 3.37 -1.65
C LEU A 130 3.84 3.31 -3.06
N GLN A 131 3.40 2.14 -3.49
CA GLN A 131 2.62 1.95 -4.70
C GLN A 131 1.21 1.48 -4.34
N THR A 132 0.20 2.02 -5.01
CA THR A 132 -1.17 1.48 -5.00
C THR A 132 -1.56 1.01 -6.38
N ASN A 133 -2.37 -0.03 -6.45
CA ASN A 133 -2.85 -0.58 -7.71
C ASN A 133 -4.27 -1.13 -7.58
N LEU A 134 -4.93 -1.33 -8.73
CA LEU A 134 -6.30 -1.81 -8.81
C LEU A 134 -6.48 -2.66 -10.06
N TYR A 135 -6.97 -3.88 -9.86
CA TYR A 135 -7.33 -4.82 -10.91
C TYR A 135 -8.75 -5.34 -10.68
N GLY A 136 -9.59 -5.24 -11.70
CA GLY A 136 -10.87 -5.94 -11.76
C GLY A 136 -10.88 -6.93 -12.91
N ASN A 137 -11.50 -8.08 -12.68
CA ASN A 137 -11.80 -9.12 -13.65
C ASN A 137 -10.62 -9.52 -14.54
N GLY A 138 -9.43 -9.69 -13.94
CA GLY A 138 -8.23 -10.13 -14.65
C GLY A 138 -7.62 -9.07 -15.56
N SER A 139 -7.92 -7.78 -15.36
CA SER A 139 -7.33 -6.67 -16.13
C SER A 139 -5.84 -6.41 -15.86
N ILE A 140 -5.08 -7.47 -15.54
CA ILE A 140 -3.66 -7.46 -15.14
C ILE A 140 -2.72 -7.01 -16.25
N GLY A 141 -3.16 -7.09 -17.52
CA GLY A 141 -2.43 -6.53 -18.65
C GLY A 141 -2.37 -5.00 -18.65
N ARG A 142 -3.12 -4.32 -17.77
CA ARG A 142 -3.16 -2.86 -17.66
C ARG A 142 -3.09 -2.46 -16.19
N GLY A 143 -1.90 -2.12 -15.74
CA GLY A 143 -1.68 -1.53 -14.41
C GLY A 143 -2.38 -0.18 -14.24
N ARG A 144 -2.80 0.09 -13.00
CA ARG A 144 -3.41 1.36 -12.55
C ARG A 144 -2.60 1.92 -11.39
N GLU A 145 -1.29 1.93 -11.56
CA GLU A 145 -0.35 2.27 -10.52
C GLU A 145 -0.41 3.76 -10.20
N GLU A 146 -0.41 4.08 -8.91
CA GLU A 146 0.06 5.36 -8.42
C GLU A 146 1.18 5.12 -7.42
N ARG A 147 2.24 5.93 -7.47
CA ARG A 147 3.37 5.85 -6.55
C ARG A 147 3.50 7.14 -5.75
N TYR A 148 3.94 6.99 -4.51
CA TYR A 148 4.09 8.09 -3.57
C TYR A 148 5.43 8.02 -2.83
N SER A 149 6.04 9.18 -2.61
CA SER A 149 6.92 9.37 -1.44
C SER A 149 6.06 9.46 -0.18
N LEU A 150 6.66 9.28 1.00
CA LEU A 150 5.95 9.39 2.28
C LEU A 150 6.47 10.59 3.08
N PRO A 151 5.60 11.29 3.85
CA PRO A 151 6.00 12.42 4.70
C PRO A 151 6.80 12.02 5.95
N PHE A 152 7.11 10.73 6.11
CA PHE A 152 7.77 10.12 7.25
C PHE A 152 8.62 8.94 6.78
N ASP A 153 9.52 8.47 7.65
CA ASP A 153 10.22 7.21 7.43
C ASP A 153 9.36 6.03 7.93
N PRO A 154 8.81 5.19 7.04
CA PRO A 154 7.95 4.08 7.42
C PRO A 154 8.71 2.91 8.09
N SER A 155 10.04 2.99 8.22
CA SER A 155 10.86 2.00 8.91
C SER A 155 11.11 2.35 10.38
N GLU A 156 11.00 3.63 10.76
CA GLU A 156 11.22 4.07 12.13
C GLU A 156 10.02 3.77 13.03
N ASN A 157 8.81 4.06 12.55
CA ASN A 157 7.57 3.96 13.32
C ASN A 157 6.48 3.17 12.59
N PHE A 158 5.47 2.77 13.35
CA PHE A 158 4.26 2.18 12.79
C PHE A 158 3.35 3.25 12.21
N HIS A 159 2.87 3.03 10.99
CA HIS A 159 1.88 3.88 10.31
C HIS A 159 0.69 3.04 9.88
N ASN A 160 -0.51 3.64 9.86
CA ASN A 160 -1.74 2.93 9.49
C ASN A 160 -1.94 2.98 7.99
N TYR A 161 -2.15 1.82 7.38
CA TYR A 161 -2.48 1.68 5.97
C TYR A 161 -3.84 1.01 5.87
N SER A 162 -4.78 1.67 5.19
CA SER A 162 -6.16 1.19 5.14
C SER A 162 -6.73 1.19 3.73
N ILE A 163 -7.55 0.18 3.44
CA ILE A 163 -8.29 0.03 2.20
C ILE A 163 -9.77 -0.01 2.57
N LEU A 164 -10.52 1.00 2.15
CA LEU A 164 -11.97 0.93 2.07
C LEU A 164 -12.36 0.44 0.68
N TRP A 165 -13.13 -0.62 0.60
CA TRP A 165 -13.68 -1.13 -0.66
C TRP A 165 -15.17 -1.38 -0.50
N THR A 166 -15.99 -0.66 -1.26
CA THR A 166 -17.44 -0.79 -1.32
C THR A 166 -17.89 -1.19 -2.72
N GLU A 167 -19.20 -1.31 -2.94
CA GLU A 167 -19.74 -1.53 -4.29
C GLU A 167 -19.43 -0.37 -5.24
N LYS A 168 -19.28 0.84 -4.71
CA LYS A 168 -19.23 2.09 -5.48
C LYS A 168 -17.88 2.77 -5.43
N THR A 169 -17.08 2.53 -4.41
CA THR A 169 -15.89 3.34 -4.14
C THR A 169 -14.80 2.51 -3.50
N THR A 170 -13.57 2.74 -3.94
CA THR A 170 -12.37 2.29 -3.23
C THR A 170 -11.59 3.51 -2.75
N VAL A 171 -11.14 3.49 -1.50
CA VAL A 171 -10.30 4.54 -0.92
C VAL A 171 -9.09 3.91 -0.23
N PHE A 172 -7.89 4.40 -0.57
CA PHE A 172 -6.65 4.06 0.11
C PHE A 172 -6.29 5.17 1.09
N TYR A 173 -5.90 4.81 2.31
CA TYR A 173 -5.52 5.75 3.37
C TYR A 173 -4.11 5.47 3.89
N VAL A 174 -3.41 6.54 4.23
CA VAL A 174 -2.16 6.54 5.02
C VAL A 174 -2.41 7.40 6.25
N ASP A 175 -2.26 6.83 7.44
CA ASP A 175 -2.62 7.46 8.72
C ASP A 175 -3.99 8.13 8.68
N TYR A 176 -4.96 7.42 8.10
CA TYR A 176 -6.35 7.86 7.92
C TYR A 176 -6.53 9.13 7.06
N VAL A 177 -5.48 9.60 6.39
CA VAL A 177 -5.58 10.57 5.30
C VAL A 177 -5.87 9.80 4.01
N PRO A 178 -6.98 10.05 3.30
CA PRO A 178 -7.19 9.43 2.00
C PRO A 178 -6.11 9.92 1.03
N ILE A 179 -5.45 9.00 0.34
CA ILE A 179 -4.39 9.31 -0.63
C ILE A 179 -4.84 9.05 -2.07
N ARG A 180 -5.84 8.18 -2.25
CA ARG A 180 -6.41 7.80 -3.55
C ARG A 180 -7.87 7.38 -3.36
N VAL A 181 -8.73 7.87 -4.24
CA VAL A 181 -10.12 7.44 -4.36
C VAL A 181 -10.38 6.97 -5.79
N THR A 182 -11.10 5.86 -5.95
CA THR A 182 -11.59 5.38 -7.24
C THR A 182 -13.08 5.10 -7.11
N GLN A 183 -13.87 5.91 -7.80
CA GLN A 183 -15.32 5.72 -7.88
C GLN A 183 -15.62 4.80 -9.07
N LYS A 184 -16.46 3.78 -8.84
CA LYS A 184 -16.99 2.92 -9.88
C LYS A 184 -17.83 3.77 -10.84
N VAL A 185 -17.44 3.76 -12.11
CA VAL A 185 -18.19 4.38 -13.20
C VAL A 185 -18.46 3.33 -14.27
N GLU A 186 -19.53 3.51 -15.06
CA GLU A 186 -19.94 2.57 -16.10
C GLU A 186 -18.79 2.21 -17.07
N ALA A 187 -17.97 3.20 -17.42
CA ALA A 187 -16.83 3.04 -18.31
C ALA A 187 -15.73 2.10 -17.79
N MET A 188 -15.71 1.78 -16.49
CA MET A 188 -14.80 0.77 -15.94
C MET A 188 -15.18 -0.65 -16.37
N ALA A 189 -16.45 -0.91 -16.71
CA ALA A 189 -16.95 -2.26 -16.99
C ALA A 189 -16.46 -3.28 -15.94
N GLY A 190 -15.75 -4.33 -16.36
CA GLY A 190 -15.18 -5.35 -15.46
C GLY A 190 -13.93 -4.91 -14.69
N ASP A 191 -13.39 -3.72 -14.94
CA ASP A 191 -12.16 -3.24 -14.30
C ASP A 191 -12.36 -2.85 -12.83
N TYR A 192 -13.59 -2.72 -12.32
CA TYR A 192 -13.87 -2.49 -10.91
C TYR A 192 -13.94 -3.81 -10.11
N PRO A 193 -13.16 -3.98 -9.02
CA PRO A 193 -13.25 -5.13 -8.12
C PRO A 193 -14.67 -5.38 -7.61
N SER A 194 -15.21 -6.57 -7.88
CA SER A 194 -16.63 -6.87 -7.62
C SER A 194 -16.88 -8.26 -7.04
N LYS A 195 -15.89 -9.15 -7.03
CA LYS A 195 -15.96 -10.48 -6.43
C LYS A 195 -15.40 -10.48 -5.00
N PRO A 196 -15.83 -11.41 -4.12
CA PRO A 196 -15.28 -11.51 -2.78
C PRO A 196 -13.76 -11.66 -2.79
N MET A 197 -13.06 -10.99 -1.87
CA MET A 197 -11.60 -11.03 -1.76
C MET A 197 -11.17 -11.37 -0.32
N SER A 198 -10.00 -11.97 -0.18
CA SER A 198 -9.32 -12.13 1.11
C SER A 198 -8.24 -11.08 1.26
N LEU A 199 -7.97 -10.67 2.50
CA LEU A 199 -6.84 -9.79 2.81
C LEU A 199 -5.55 -10.61 2.90
N TYR A 200 -4.47 -10.08 2.36
CA TYR A 200 -3.14 -10.66 2.32
C TYR A 200 -2.10 -9.66 2.80
N ALA A 201 -1.06 -10.16 3.43
CA ALA A 201 0.14 -9.41 3.73
C ALA A 201 1.35 -10.31 3.54
N THR A 202 2.31 -9.85 2.76
CA THR A 202 3.48 -10.65 2.34
C THR A 202 4.73 -9.80 2.27
N ILE A 203 5.89 -10.44 2.41
CA ILE A 203 7.21 -9.89 2.11
C ILE A 203 7.94 -10.84 1.16
N TRP A 204 8.44 -10.31 0.06
CA TRP A 204 9.05 -11.12 -1.00
C TRP A 204 10.10 -10.33 -1.80
N ASP A 205 10.92 -11.06 -2.55
CA ASP A 205 11.93 -10.49 -3.43
C ASP A 205 11.28 -10.11 -4.78
N GLY A 206 11.13 -8.84 -5.05
CA GLY A 206 10.69 -8.25 -6.33
C GLY A 206 11.82 -7.64 -7.17
N SER A 207 13.05 -8.17 -7.09
CA SER A 207 14.24 -7.66 -7.81
C SER A 207 14.06 -7.39 -9.30
N ASP A 208 13.10 -8.06 -9.96
CA ASP A 208 12.85 -7.91 -11.39
C ASP A 208 12.14 -6.59 -11.76
N TRP A 209 11.70 -5.79 -10.77
CA TRP A 209 11.04 -4.52 -11.04
C TRP A 209 11.06 -3.49 -9.90
N ALA A 210 11.08 -3.94 -8.64
CA ALA A 210 10.71 -3.11 -7.48
C ALA A 210 11.54 -1.84 -7.31
N THR A 211 12.86 -1.93 -7.46
CA THR A 211 13.76 -0.80 -7.17
C THR A 211 14.51 -0.36 -8.41
N GLY A 212 14.31 0.91 -8.81
CA GLY A 212 14.96 1.49 -9.99
C GLY A 212 14.62 0.76 -11.29
N GLY A 213 13.43 0.14 -11.38
CA GLY A 213 12.99 -0.60 -12.56
C GLY A 213 13.90 -1.79 -12.89
N SER A 214 14.21 -2.62 -11.87
CA SER A 214 15.14 -3.78 -11.90
C SER A 214 16.64 -3.46 -11.80
N LYS A 215 17.03 -2.18 -11.75
CA LYS A 215 18.44 -1.78 -11.64
C LYS A 215 19.10 -2.26 -10.35
N TYR A 216 18.37 -2.24 -9.23
CA TYR A 216 18.88 -2.62 -7.93
C TYR A 216 18.10 -3.84 -7.42
N LYS A 217 18.83 -4.91 -7.07
CA LYS A 217 18.28 -6.21 -6.66
C LYS A 217 18.44 -6.40 -5.16
N VAL A 218 17.76 -7.40 -4.61
CA VAL A 218 17.95 -7.82 -3.22
C VAL A 218 19.41 -8.24 -3.00
N ASP A 219 20.01 -7.68 -1.96
CA ASP A 219 21.29 -8.10 -1.41
C ASP A 219 21.04 -8.79 -0.06
N TYR A 220 21.08 -10.12 -0.05
CA TYR A 220 20.79 -10.92 1.13
C TYR A 220 21.84 -10.81 2.24
N THR A 221 22.96 -10.12 2.03
CA THR A 221 23.88 -9.78 3.14
C THR A 221 23.24 -8.82 4.15
N TYR A 222 22.18 -8.11 3.77
CA TYR A 222 21.36 -7.27 4.66
C TYR A 222 20.16 -8.01 5.28
N ALA A 223 19.98 -9.30 4.97
CA ALA A 223 18.92 -10.11 5.54
C ALA A 223 19.18 -10.40 7.04
N PRO A 224 18.12 -10.70 7.82
CA PRO A 224 16.72 -10.75 7.42
C PRO A 224 16.11 -9.35 7.25
N PHE A 225 15.34 -9.16 6.17
CA PHE A 225 14.47 -8.01 6.04
C PHE A 225 13.19 -8.27 6.81
N VAL A 226 12.86 -7.39 7.75
CA VAL A 226 11.78 -7.62 8.72
C VAL A 226 10.73 -6.54 8.61
N SER A 227 9.48 -6.94 8.40
CA SER A 227 8.31 -6.05 8.55
C SER A 227 7.42 -6.55 9.69
N GLN A 228 6.76 -5.61 10.38
CA GLN A 228 5.84 -5.92 11.46
C GLN A 228 4.47 -5.30 11.19
N TYR A 229 3.41 -6.06 11.48
CA TYR A 229 2.02 -5.64 11.36
C TYR A 229 1.33 -5.78 12.72
N SER A 230 0.42 -4.86 13.03
CA SER A 230 -0.40 -4.88 14.24
C SER A 230 -1.71 -4.11 14.04
N ASN A 231 -2.57 -4.08 15.07
CA ASN A 231 -3.82 -3.32 15.06
C ASN A 231 -4.71 -3.67 13.85
N PHE A 232 -4.86 -4.97 13.57
CA PHE A 232 -5.60 -5.46 12.43
C PHE A 232 -7.08 -5.11 12.54
N VAL A 233 -7.65 -4.52 11.50
CA VAL A 233 -9.09 -4.27 11.36
C VAL A 233 -9.57 -4.95 10.08
N LEU A 234 -10.57 -5.82 10.20
CA LEU A 234 -11.25 -6.46 9.07
C LEU A 234 -12.76 -6.29 9.25
N GLN A 235 -13.27 -5.12 8.88
CA GLN A 235 -14.68 -4.79 9.02
C GLN A 235 -15.41 -5.03 7.70
N ALA A 236 -16.25 -6.06 7.63
CA ALA A 236 -17.16 -6.23 6.49
C ALA A 236 -18.11 -5.04 6.36
N CYS A 237 -18.39 -4.63 5.14
CA CYS A 237 -19.39 -3.61 4.87
C CYS A 237 -20.77 -4.25 4.75
N SER A 238 -21.66 -4.04 5.72
CA SER A 238 -23.10 -4.20 5.49
C SER A 238 -23.68 -2.91 4.91
N ASN A 239 -24.89 -2.94 4.34
CA ASN A 239 -25.52 -1.88 3.53
C ASN A 239 -25.52 -0.44 4.12
N SER A 240 -25.12 -0.25 5.39
CA SER A 240 -24.95 1.05 6.06
C SER A 240 -23.62 1.24 6.83
N ASP A 241 -22.76 0.22 6.92
CA ASP A 241 -21.59 0.26 7.83
C ASP A 241 -20.40 1.00 7.25
N CYS A 242 -20.26 1.00 5.92
CA CYS A 242 -19.15 1.64 5.25
C CYS A 242 -19.65 2.88 4.52
N ASP A 243 -19.63 4.02 5.21
CA ASP A 243 -19.76 5.31 4.55
C ASP A 243 -18.55 5.52 3.63
N ASP A 244 -18.81 5.56 2.34
CA ASP A 244 -17.81 5.78 1.30
C ASP A 244 -17.79 7.22 0.78
N SER A 245 -18.59 8.09 1.40
CA SER A 245 -18.62 9.52 1.09
C SER A 245 -17.53 10.25 1.86
N LEU A 246 -16.44 10.58 1.17
CA LEU A 246 -15.43 11.47 1.75
C LEU A 246 -16.07 12.84 2.08
N THR A 247 -15.76 13.37 3.25
CA THR A 247 -16.09 14.74 3.63
C THR A 247 -15.30 15.75 2.80
N THR A 248 -15.70 17.03 2.85
CA THR A 248 -14.94 18.11 2.20
C THR A 248 -13.54 18.26 2.80
N GLU A 249 -13.41 18.07 4.12
CA GLU A 249 -12.12 18.11 4.81
C GLU A 249 -11.20 16.97 4.33
N GLU A 250 -11.70 15.74 4.29
CA GLU A 250 -10.95 14.58 3.78
C GLU A 250 -10.51 14.77 2.33
N ARG A 251 -11.38 15.29 1.47
CA ARG A 251 -11.01 15.63 0.09
C ARG A 251 -9.89 16.67 0.03
N ASN A 252 -9.92 17.68 0.90
CA ASN A 252 -8.87 18.71 0.93
C ASN A 252 -7.54 18.15 1.44
N LYS A 253 -7.56 17.30 2.48
CA LYS A 253 -6.36 16.58 2.95
C LYS A 253 -5.78 15.67 1.87
N MET A 254 -6.62 14.95 1.15
CA MET A 254 -6.19 14.13 0.01
C MET A 254 -5.51 14.98 -1.07
N LYS A 255 -6.08 16.12 -1.44
CA LYS A 255 -5.46 17.04 -2.42
C LYS A 255 -4.08 17.50 -1.95
N GLU A 256 -3.97 17.90 -0.69
CA GLU A 256 -2.71 18.37 -0.12
C GLU A 256 -1.66 17.26 -0.09
N PHE A 257 -2.04 16.05 0.34
CA PHE A 257 -1.15 14.90 0.31
C PHE A 257 -0.68 14.62 -1.12
N ARG A 258 -1.63 14.52 -2.05
CA ARG A 258 -1.33 14.16 -3.44
C ARG A 258 -0.44 15.18 -4.14
N SER A 259 -0.65 16.47 -3.91
CA SER A 259 0.15 17.53 -4.54
C SER A 259 1.62 17.53 -4.12
N LYS A 260 1.92 16.99 -2.92
CA LYS A 260 3.26 16.90 -2.36
C LYS A 260 3.95 15.58 -2.65
N TYR A 261 3.19 14.48 -2.65
CA TYR A 261 3.76 13.14 -2.49
C TYR A 261 3.54 12.19 -3.67
N VAL A 262 2.64 12.48 -4.62
CA VAL A 262 2.50 11.64 -5.83
C VAL A 262 3.73 11.80 -6.72
N THR A 263 4.42 10.70 -7.00
CA THR A 263 5.59 10.64 -7.88
C THR A 263 5.31 9.98 -9.23
N TYR A 264 4.26 9.15 -9.29
CA TYR A 264 3.77 8.54 -10.52
C TYR A 264 2.25 8.37 -10.45
N SER A 265 1.55 8.59 -11.55
CA SER A 265 0.15 8.21 -11.69
C SER A 265 -0.13 7.79 -13.13
N TYR A 266 -0.70 6.60 -13.30
CA TYR A 266 -1.09 6.08 -14.61
C TYR A 266 -2.01 7.04 -15.39
N CYS A 267 -2.80 7.86 -14.69
CA CYS A 267 -3.75 8.80 -15.29
C CYS A 267 -3.08 9.91 -16.13
N VAL A 268 -1.87 10.32 -15.79
CA VAL A 268 -1.14 11.43 -16.46
C VAL A 268 -0.03 10.94 -17.39
N ASP A 269 0.23 9.64 -17.42
CA ASP A 269 1.28 9.06 -18.24
C ASP A 269 0.85 9.03 -19.72
N ILE A 270 1.23 10.07 -20.47
CA ILE A 270 0.83 10.27 -21.88
C ILE A 270 1.32 9.13 -22.78
N LEU A 271 2.45 8.50 -22.44
CA LEU A 271 2.98 7.34 -23.18
C LEU A 271 2.08 6.12 -22.97
N TYR A 272 1.59 5.95 -21.74
CA TYR A 272 0.64 4.91 -21.34
C TYR A 272 -0.76 5.11 -21.94
N MET A 273 -1.20 6.37 -22.09
CA MET A 273 -2.48 6.76 -22.71
C MET A 273 -2.47 6.76 -24.24
N GLY A 274 -1.36 6.39 -24.87
CA GLY A 274 -1.28 6.36 -26.33
C GLY A 274 -1.34 7.71 -27.04
N GLY A 275 -0.89 8.79 -26.39
CA GLY A 275 -0.80 10.11 -27.01
C GLY A 275 -2.10 10.91 -27.05
N ALA A 276 -3.20 10.42 -26.48
CA ALA A 276 -4.44 11.19 -26.34
C ALA A 276 -4.26 12.29 -25.27
N ARG A 277 -4.05 13.54 -25.71
CA ARG A 277 -4.15 14.73 -24.85
C ARG A 277 -5.63 15.00 -24.55
N THR A 278 -6.17 14.34 -23.54
CA THR A 278 -7.52 14.67 -23.03
C THR A 278 -7.49 14.83 -21.52
N ALA A 279 -7.38 16.10 -21.13
CA ALA A 279 -7.74 16.71 -19.85
C ALA A 279 -7.35 15.96 -18.55
N VAL A 280 -6.10 16.13 -18.10
CA VAL A 280 -5.64 15.64 -16.80
C VAL A 280 -5.11 16.77 -15.91
N LEU A 281 -5.91 17.83 -15.78
CA LEU A 281 -5.72 18.83 -14.71
C LEU A 281 -6.54 18.49 -13.44
N ASN A 282 -7.55 17.61 -13.55
CA ASN A 282 -8.43 17.28 -12.42
C ASN A 282 -7.89 16.19 -11.47
N VAL A 283 -6.93 15.36 -11.92
CA VAL A 283 -6.33 14.29 -11.08
C VAL A 283 -5.32 14.85 -10.07
N ILE A 284 -4.69 15.98 -10.38
CA ILE A 284 -3.76 16.69 -9.49
C ILE A 284 -4.54 17.61 -8.52
N ALA A 285 -5.71 18.11 -8.92
CA ALA A 285 -6.46 19.11 -8.15
C ALA A 285 -7.60 18.57 -7.26
N GLY A 286 -7.94 17.28 -7.32
CA GLY A 286 -9.02 16.65 -6.53
C GLY A 286 -10.38 17.37 -6.63
N ALA A 287 -10.66 18.08 -7.72
CA ALA A 287 -11.88 18.86 -7.87
C ALA A 287 -13.11 17.95 -7.80
N SER A 288 -14.18 18.44 -7.14
CA SER A 288 -15.48 17.77 -7.12
C SER A 288 -15.98 17.57 -8.55
N ALA A 289 -16.54 16.39 -8.84
CA ALA A 289 -17.28 16.15 -10.06
C ALA A 289 -18.51 17.08 -10.11
N ALA A 290 -18.32 18.27 -10.66
CA ALA A 290 -19.40 19.15 -11.08
C ALA A 290 -19.03 19.70 -12.46
N THR A 291 -19.93 19.46 -13.40
CA THR A 291 -19.92 19.97 -14.79
C THR A 291 -18.80 19.47 -15.70
N THR A 292 -18.84 18.18 -16.06
CA THR A 292 -18.65 17.70 -17.44
C THR A 292 -19.21 16.29 -17.52
N SER A 293 -20.12 16.06 -18.47
CA SER A 293 -20.76 14.77 -18.72
C SER A 293 -19.71 13.76 -19.22
N LYS A 294 -19.62 12.63 -18.50
CA LYS A 294 -18.72 11.47 -18.68
C LYS A 294 -17.34 11.59 -18.01
N PRO A 295 -17.11 10.93 -16.86
CA PRO A 295 -15.74 10.62 -16.42
C PRO A 295 -15.10 9.72 -17.47
N LEU A 296 -14.08 10.24 -18.16
CA LEU A 296 -13.28 9.48 -19.12
C LEU A 296 -12.40 8.51 -18.33
N TRP A 297 -12.82 7.24 -18.25
CA TRP A 297 -11.93 6.14 -17.89
C TRP A 297 -10.89 6.00 -19.00
N PRO A 298 -9.61 6.27 -18.72
CA PRO A 298 -8.60 6.21 -19.76
C PRO A 298 -8.41 4.77 -20.25
N ASN A 299 -8.45 4.56 -21.57
CA ASN A 299 -8.01 3.31 -22.19
C ASN A 299 -6.49 3.22 -22.10
N ALA A 300 -5.98 2.84 -20.93
CA ALA A 300 -4.58 2.47 -20.73
C ALA A 300 -4.16 1.43 -21.78
N LYS A 301 -3.01 1.65 -22.44
CA LYS A 301 -2.38 0.61 -23.26
C LYS A 301 -1.96 -0.57 -22.38
N GLU A 302 -1.91 -1.77 -22.96
CA GLU A 302 -1.30 -2.92 -22.31
C GLU A 302 0.08 -2.53 -21.78
N SER A 303 0.27 -2.66 -20.47
CA SER A 303 1.54 -2.37 -19.85
C SER A 303 2.29 -3.63 -19.56
N LYS A 304 3.62 -3.51 -19.63
CA LYS A 304 4.52 -4.56 -19.20
C LYS A 304 4.58 -4.71 -17.68
N SER A 305 3.70 -4.06 -16.91
CA SER A 305 3.54 -4.31 -15.48
C SER A 305 2.86 -5.67 -15.30
N LYS A 306 3.65 -6.73 -15.48
CA LYS A 306 3.23 -8.13 -15.32
C LYS A 306 3.19 -8.57 -13.85
N TYR A 307 3.41 -7.65 -12.91
CA TYR A 307 3.67 -7.97 -11.51
C TYR A 307 2.47 -7.57 -10.66
N VAL A 308 1.57 -8.54 -10.51
CA VAL A 308 0.49 -8.56 -9.51
C VAL A 308 1.06 -9.14 -8.23
N ALA A 309 0.69 -8.63 -7.05
CA ALA A 309 1.31 -9.04 -5.78
C ALA A 309 1.18 -10.56 -5.55
N TYR A 310 0.00 -11.12 -5.84
CA TYR A 310 -0.22 -12.57 -5.77
C TYR A 310 0.53 -13.37 -6.85
N SER A 311 0.67 -12.82 -8.06
CA SER A 311 1.40 -13.48 -9.16
C SER A 311 2.92 -13.50 -8.92
N GLY A 312 3.48 -12.40 -8.40
CA GLY A 312 4.89 -12.29 -8.02
C GLY A 312 5.34 -13.33 -6.99
N MET A 313 4.42 -13.73 -6.11
CA MET A 313 4.64 -14.83 -5.16
C MET A 313 4.77 -16.20 -5.85
N LYS A 314 3.89 -16.51 -6.83
CA LYS A 314 3.85 -17.84 -7.49
C LYS A 314 5.09 -18.12 -8.34
N THR A 315 5.59 -17.14 -9.07
CA THR A 315 6.74 -17.31 -9.98
C THR A 315 8.03 -17.65 -9.23
N LYS A 316 8.26 -17.10 -8.02
CA LYS A 316 9.49 -17.38 -7.26
C LYS A 316 9.47 -18.69 -6.48
N HIS A 317 8.32 -19.12 -5.96
CA HIS A 317 8.24 -20.44 -5.32
C HIS A 317 8.42 -21.59 -6.32
N LEU A 318 7.87 -21.47 -7.53
CA LEU A 318 8.06 -22.48 -8.59
C LEU A 318 9.49 -22.56 -9.14
N LEU A 319 10.25 -21.45 -9.11
CA LEU A 319 11.64 -21.42 -9.57
C LEU A 319 12.64 -21.95 -8.54
N ARG A 320 12.22 -22.08 -7.27
CA ARG A 320 13.08 -22.58 -6.20
C ARG A 320 12.88 -24.07 -5.92
N ASP A 321 11.65 -24.56 -6.07
CA ASP A 321 11.33 -25.99 -5.91
C ASP A 321 11.95 -26.87 -7.02
N ARG A 322 12.29 -26.28 -8.17
CA ARG A 322 13.00 -26.97 -9.28
C ARG A 322 14.52 -27.03 -9.13
N ARG A 323 15.10 -26.48 -8.05
CA ARG A 323 16.57 -26.52 -7.81
C ARG A 323 16.98 -27.51 -6.72
N THR A 324 16.05 -28.31 -6.22
CA THR A 324 16.28 -29.40 -5.28
C THR A 324 15.64 -30.69 -5.78
N THR A 325 16.07 -31.15 -6.95
CA THR A 325 16.01 -32.56 -7.40
C THR A 325 17.19 -32.81 -8.33
#